data_AF-A0A7D5YYT9-F1
#
_entry.id   AF-A0A7D5YYT9-F1
#
_cell.length_a   1.000
_cell.length_b   1.000
_cell.length_c   1.000
_cell.angle_alpha   90.00
_cell.angle_beta   90.00
_cell.angle_gamma   90.00
#
_symmetry.space_group_name_H-M   'P 1'
#
loop_
_entity.id
_entity.type
_entity.pdbx_description
1 polymer ?
#
loop_
_entity_poly.entity_id
_entity_poly.type
_entity_poly.pdbx_seq_one_letter_code
_entity_poly.pdbx_strand_id
1 'polypeptide(L)'
;MGSLKTVKGPAIFVGQYLSDEAPFNSLVGIAEWAASLGYAGIQILIGDRLIDMDRAAADVEYCKSLLTTPEKYQVQLTQLSSHLQGQLVAAHPAYDALFDGFAPPQLQGNPSARQKWATGVLIRAARASKNLGLAAHATFSRALACPYRYSWPQRPQNMVEIAFIEHSARWKPILDVFDEVGVHCCFELHPGEDVHDGASFDRFLRAVDGHRRACILYHPGHFVLQQVGYPSFLDIYHERVKIVHVKDAEFLPSGRQGVYGGTGRPIPCSWSWSSRLQRHFYEDCKVRV
;
A
#
# COMPACT_ATOMS: atom_id res chain seq x y z
N MET A 1 33.37 -8.50 11.85
CA MET A 1 32.45 -7.36 11.60
C MET A 1 31.07 -7.80 12.05
N GLY A 2 30.50 -7.17 13.07
CA GLY A 2 29.15 -7.49 13.51
C GLY A 2 28.17 -7.19 12.37
N SER A 3 27.37 -8.18 11.97
CA SER A 3 26.26 -7.98 11.05
C SER A 3 25.41 -6.82 11.57
N LEU A 4 25.37 -5.70 10.82
CA LEU A 4 24.39 -4.65 11.06
C LEU A 4 23.02 -5.33 10.97
N LYS A 5 22.33 -5.49 12.10
CA LYS A 5 20.91 -5.87 12.11
C LYS A 5 20.14 -4.63 11.64
N THR A 6 20.05 -4.45 10.33
CA THR A 6 19.23 -3.40 9.67
C THR A 6 17.74 -3.66 9.87
N VAL A 7 17.35 -4.89 10.17
CA VAL A 7 15.96 -5.30 10.40
C VAL A 7 15.54 -5.07 11.85
N LYS A 8 14.51 -4.25 12.05
CA LYS A 8 13.95 -3.86 13.36
C LYS A 8 12.99 -4.90 13.98
N GLY A 9 12.57 -5.90 13.20
CA GLY A 9 11.63 -6.95 13.63
C GLY A 9 10.43 -7.07 12.69
N PRO A 10 9.65 -8.17 12.79
CA PRO A 10 8.46 -8.33 11.97
C PRO A 10 7.36 -7.40 12.46
N ALA A 11 6.67 -6.77 11.50
CA ALA A 11 5.45 -6.02 11.75
C ALA A 11 4.27 -6.70 11.06
N ILE A 12 3.07 -6.56 11.64
CA ILE A 12 1.84 -7.09 11.07
C ILE A 12 0.96 -5.98 10.50
N PHE A 13 0.47 -6.17 9.27
CA PHE A 13 -0.54 -5.31 8.69
C PHE A 13 -1.92 -5.68 9.24
N VAL A 14 -2.49 -4.82 10.09
CA VAL A 14 -3.66 -5.20 10.89
C VAL A 14 -4.97 -5.15 10.11
N GLY A 15 -4.99 -4.54 8.93
CA GLY A 15 -6.21 -4.33 8.13
C GLY A 15 -6.98 -5.61 7.78
N GLN A 16 -6.31 -6.77 7.75
CA GLN A 16 -6.94 -8.08 7.47
C GLN A 16 -7.65 -8.71 8.66
N TYR A 17 -7.36 -8.21 9.86
CA TYR A 17 -7.82 -8.80 11.11
C TYR A 17 -8.94 -7.99 11.73
N LEU A 18 -9.08 -6.71 11.36
CA LEU A 18 -10.07 -5.81 11.94
C LEU A 18 -11.49 -6.37 11.80
N SER A 19 -12.18 -6.53 12.93
CA SER A 19 -13.60 -6.87 13.00
C SER A 19 -14.31 -6.03 14.07
N ASP A 20 -15.62 -6.14 14.19
CA ASP A 20 -16.39 -5.48 15.26
C ASP A 20 -16.22 -6.18 16.62
N GLU A 21 -15.58 -7.36 16.62
CA GLU A 21 -15.41 -8.21 17.80
C GLU A 21 -14.01 -8.05 18.42
N ALA A 22 -13.94 -8.17 19.75
CA ALA A 22 -12.67 -8.21 20.46
C ALA A 22 -11.86 -9.48 20.10
N PRO A 23 -10.51 -9.42 20.04
CA PRO A 23 -9.67 -8.26 20.31
C PRO A 23 -9.45 -7.34 19.09
N PHE A 24 -10.07 -7.60 17.95
CA PHE A 24 -9.76 -6.94 16.68
C PHE A 24 -10.49 -5.62 16.42
N ASN A 25 -11.29 -5.18 17.39
CA ASN A 25 -12.10 -3.97 17.33
C ASN A 25 -11.45 -2.73 17.96
N SER A 26 -10.26 -2.86 18.56
CA SER A 26 -9.58 -1.75 19.24
C SER A 26 -8.06 -1.81 19.09
N LEU A 27 -7.39 -0.66 19.25
CA LEU A 27 -5.94 -0.58 19.19
C LEU A 27 -5.26 -1.35 20.33
N VAL A 28 -5.85 -1.34 21.53
CA VAL A 28 -5.36 -2.09 22.69
C VAL A 28 -5.37 -3.59 22.39
N GLY A 29 -6.53 -4.12 21.97
CA GLY A 29 -6.67 -5.56 21.69
C GLY A 29 -5.77 -6.01 20.54
N ILE A 30 -5.65 -5.21 19.48
CA ILE A 30 -4.73 -5.48 18.37
C ILE A 30 -3.27 -5.48 18.82
N ALA A 31 -2.86 -4.52 19.66
CA ALA A 31 -1.49 -4.45 20.16
C ALA A 31 -1.13 -5.65 21.06
N GLU A 32 -2.02 -6.00 21.98
CA GLU A 32 -1.86 -7.17 22.84
C GLU A 32 -1.79 -8.46 22.01
N TRP A 33 -2.71 -8.62 21.06
CA TRP A 33 -2.72 -9.76 20.15
C TRP A 33 -1.45 -9.84 19.32
N ALA A 34 -0.99 -8.75 18.72
CA ALA A 34 0.24 -8.72 17.93
C ALA A 34 1.47 -9.10 18.79
N ALA A 35 1.55 -8.57 20.02
CA ALA A 35 2.61 -8.90 20.97
C ALA A 35 2.60 -10.39 21.35
N SER A 36 1.41 -10.97 21.58
CA SER A 36 1.26 -12.40 21.90
C SER A 36 1.78 -13.33 20.80
N LEU A 37 1.82 -12.85 19.56
CA LEU A 37 2.35 -13.56 18.40
C LEU A 37 3.83 -13.26 18.12
N GLY A 38 4.46 -12.39 18.92
CA GLY A 38 5.88 -12.02 18.77
C GLY A 38 6.15 -10.95 17.71
N TYR A 39 5.14 -10.20 17.25
CA TYR A 39 5.37 -9.05 16.37
C TYR A 39 5.97 -7.88 17.16
N ALA A 40 6.97 -7.21 16.56
CA ALA A 40 7.59 -6.01 17.12
C ALA A 40 6.87 -4.72 16.68
N GLY A 41 5.96 -4.82 15.71
CA GLY A 41 5.24 -3.66 15.21
C GLY A 41 3.91 -3.97 14.54
N ILE A 42 3.10 -2.94 14.38
CA ILE A 42 1.83 -2.96 13.67
C ILE A 42 1.84 -1.88 12.59
N GLN A 43 1.23 -2.15 11.44
CA GLN A 43 0.90 -1.17 10.42
C GLN A 43 -0.62 -0.99 10.37
N ILE A 44 -1.09 0.23 10.62
CA ILE A 44 -2.52 0.54 10.72
C ILE A 44 -3.08 0.89 9.34
N LEU A 45 -4.11 0.16 8.91
CA LEU A 45 -4.98 0.61 7.83
C LEU A 45 -5.84 1.76 8.35
N ILE A 46 -5.80 2.93 7.69
CA ILE A 46 -6.57 4.09 8.13
C ILE A 46 -8.07 3.84 7.94
N GLY A 47 -8.81 4.19 8.97
CA GLY A 47 -10.25 4.03 9.13
C GLY A 47 -10.63 4.63 10.48
N ASP A 48 -11.92 4.65 10.80
CA ASP A 48 -12.47 5.24 12.02
C ASP A 48 -12.25 4.40 13.29
N ARG A 49 -11.93 3.10 13.13
CA ARG A 49 -11.85 2.15 14.25
C ARG A 49 -10.62 2.31 15.15
N LEU A 50 -9.43 2.53 14.57
CA LEU A 50 -8.17 2.48 15.32
C LEU A 50 -7.51 3.83 15.56
N ILE A 51 -7.83 4.83 14.73
CA ILE A 51 -7.18 6.13 14.74
C ILE A 51 -8.16 7.20 14.26
N ASP A 52 -8.30 8.28 15.01
CA ASP A 52 -9.00 9.47 14.55
C ASP A 52 -8.05 10.27 13.66
N MET A 53 -8.30 10.23 12.35
CA MET A 53 -7.41 10.84 11.37
C MET A 53 -7.43 12.38 11.39
N ASP A 54 -8.55 12.98 11.79
CA ASP A 54 -8.67 14.44 11.87
C ASP A 54 -7.87 14.96 13.06
N ARG A 55 -7.99 14.29 14.21
CA ARG A 55 -7.15 14.57 15.37
C ARG A 55 -5.69 14.24 15.12
N ALA A 56 -5.37 13.08 14.55
CA ALA A 56 -3.98 12.71 14.25
C ALA A 56 -3.28 13.73 13.35
N ALA A 57 -3.99 14.32 12.39
CA ALA A 57 -3.44 15.33 11.49
C ALA A 57 -3.22 16.70 12.16
N ALA A 58 -3.95 17.02 13.23
CA ALA A 58 -3.98 18.35 13.84
C ALA A 58 -3.35 18.43 15.25
N ASP A 59 -3.29 17.33 15.98
CA ASP A 59 -2.94 17.27 17.40
C ASP A 59 -1.77 16.30 17.64
N VAL A 60 -0.60 16.86 17.91
CA VAL A 60 0.63 16.10 18.21
C VAL A 60 0.52 15.37 19.55
N GLU A 61 -0.18 15.92 20.55
CA GLU A 61 -0.34 15.29 21.85
C GLU A 61 -1.28 14.08 21.77
N TYR A 62 -2.32 14.15 20.92
CA TYR A 62 -3.12 12.97 20.59
C TYR A 62 -2.25 11.86 20.01
N CYS A 63 -1.39 12.17 19.03
CA CYS A 63 -0.46 11.19 18.43
C CYS A 63 0.48 10.58 19.47
N LYS A 64 1.09 11.39 20.36
CA LYS A 64 1.91 10.89 21.47
C LYS A 64 1.12 9.95 22.37
N SER A 65 -0.10 10.32 22.75
CA SER A 65 -0.97 9.48 23.60
C SER A 65 -1.33 8.16 22.91
N LEU A 66 -1.58 8.19 21.60
CA LEU A 66 -1.92 7.02 20.80
C LEU A 66 -0.75 6.02 20.78
N LEU A 67 0.48 6.50 20.59
CA LEU A 67 1.70 5.68 20.57
C LEU A 67 1.94 4.95 21.90
N THR A 68 1.53 5.53 23.04
CA THR A 68 1.66 4.85 24.34
C THR A 68 0.87 3.55 24.44
N THR A 69 -0.15 3.36 23.59
CA THR A 69 -0.99 2.15 23.63
C THR A 69 -0.23 0.91 23.18
N PRO A 70 0.30 0.82 21.93
CA PRO A 70 1.09 -0.32 21.51
C PRO A 70 2.42 -0.45 22.27
N GLU A 71 3.02 0.65 22.73
CA GLU A 71 4.26 0.64 23.51
C GLU A 71 4.15 -0.14 24.82
N LYS A 72 2.99 -0.13 25.49
CA LYS A 72 2.73 -0.93 26.70
C LYS A 72 2.92 -2.43 26.47
N TYR A 73 2.75 -2.88 25.23
CA TYR A 73 2.90 -4.27 24.82
C TYR A 73 4.22 -4.51 24.06
N GLN A 74 5.16 -3.56 24.11
CA GLN A 74 6.43 -3.61 23.38
C GLN A 74 6.25 -3.70 21.84
N VAL A 75 5.13 -3.20 21.33
CA VAL A 75 4.80 -3.12 19.91
C VAL A 75 4.95 -1.67 19.44
N GLN A 76 5.54 -1.45 18.27
CA GLN A 76 5.66 -0.12 17.68
C GLN A 76 4.63 0.10 16.56
N LEU A 77 4.09 1.32 16.45
CA LEU A 77 3.42 1.73 15.22
C LEU A 77 4.49 1.98 14.14
N THR A 78 4.43 1.24 13.04
CA THR A 78 5.48 1.26 12.01
C THR A 78 5.16 2.22 10.88
N GLN A 79 3.95 2.13 10.32
CA GLN A 79 3.42 3.02 9.29
C GLN A 79 1.89 3.12 9.39
N LEU A 80 1.34 4.14 8.75
CA LEU A 80 -0.06 4.17 8.34
C LEU A 80 -0.20 3.67 6.89
N SER A 81 -1.37 3.15 6.57
CA SER A 81 -1.73 2.62 5.26
C SER A 81 -3.05 3.23 4.79
N SER A 82 -3.07 3.81 3.61
CA SER A 82 -4.26 4.35 2.94
C SER A 82 -4.68 3.53 1.73
N HIS A 83 -4.39 2.23 1.69
CA HIS A 83 -4.70 1.38 0.53
C HIS A 83 -6.13 1.57 0.01
N LEU A 84 -7.15 1.64 0.88
CA LEU A 84 -8.54 1.85 0.45
C LEU A 84 -8.80 3.25 -0.14
N GLN A 85 -8.21 4.30 0.43
CA GLN A 85 -8.41 5.67 -0.06
C GLN A 85 -7.58 5.96 -1.30
N GLY A 86 -6.36 5.41 -1.40
CA GLY A 86 -5.53 5.46 -2.61
C GLY A 86 -6.26 4.91 -3.84
N GLN A 87 -7.07 3.85 -3.65
CA GLN A 87 -7.95 3.28 -4.68
C GLN A 87 -8.99 4.27 -5.22
N LEU A 88 -9.25 5.40 -4.56
CA LEU A 88 -10.25 6.38 -5.01
C LEU A 88 -9.63 7.62 -5.65
N VAL A 89 -8.31 7.76 -5.64
CA VAL A 89 -7.62 8.94 -6.20
C VAL A 89 -7.73 8.98 -7.72
N ALA A 90 -7.46 7.86 -8.38
CA ALA A 90 -7.40 7.76 -9.84
C ALA A 90 -8.26 6.60 -10.38
N ALA A 91 -9.52 6.51 -9.90
CA ALA A 91 -10.44 5.42 -10.27
C ALA A 91 -11.01 5.58 -11.68
N HIS A 92 -10.75 4.59 -12.54
CA HIS A 92 -11.43 4.50 -13.83
C HIS A 92 -12.93 4.25 -13.66
N PRO A 93 -13.82 4.89 -14.45
CA PRO A 93 -15.28 4.71 -14.36
C PRO A 93 -15.76 3.25 -14.47
N ALA A 94 -15.02 2.40 -15.19
CA ALA A 94 -15.33 0.98 -15.31
C ALA A 94 -15.32 0.22 -13.96
N TYR A 95 -14.65 0.76 -12.94
CA TYR A 95 -14.58 0.17 -11.61
C TYR A 95 -15.41 0.94 -10.57
N ASP A 96 -16.21 1.91 -11.01
CA ASP A 96 -16.81 2.89 -10.12
C ASP A 96 -17.69 2.26 -9.03
N ALA A 97 -18.56 1.33 -9.45
CA ALA A 97 -19.43 0.57 -8.55
C ALA A 97 -18.65 -0.38 -7.62
N LEU A 98 -17.49 -0.89 -8.05
CA LEU A 98 -16.68 -1.81 -7.24
C LEU A 98 -15.98 -1.11 -6.08
N PHE A 99 -15.69 0.18 -6.24
CA PHE A 99 -15.01 1.00 -5.25
C PHE A 99 -15.96 1.93 -4.48
N ASP A 100 -17.27 1.85 -4.70
CA ASP A 100 -18.24 2.76 -4.08
C ASP A 100 -18.27 2.60 -2.56
N GLY A 101 -18.22 1.35 -2.08
CA GLY A 101 -18.19 1.02 -0.65
C GLY A 101 -16.92 1.43 0.10
N PHE A 102 -15.89 1.96 -0.58
CA PHE A 102 -14.65 2.38 0.09
C PHE A 102 -14.72 3.82 0.63
N ALA A 103 -15.77 4.55 0.27
CA ALA A 103 -16.07 5.87 0.77
C ALA A 103 -17.24 5.85 1.78
N PRO A 104 -17.37 6.88 2.62
CA PRO A 104 -18.52 7.06 3.49
C PRO A 104 -19.84 6.94 2.73
N PRO A 105 -20.90 6.36 3.32
CA PRO A 105 -22.19 6.14 2.65
C PRO A 105 -22.77 7.37 1.96
N GLN A 106 -22.54 8.56 2.50
CA GLN A 106 -23.07 9.83 1.97
C GLN A 106 -22.39 10.28 0.68
N LEU A 107 -21.25 9.69 0.31
CA LEU A 107 -20.50 9.99 -0.90
C LEU A 107 -20.68 8.91 -1.99
N GLN A 108 -21.37 7.82 -1.67
CA GLN A 108 -21.62 6.72 -2.61
C GLN A 108 -22.46 7.20 -3.80
N GLY A 109 -22.20 6.64 -4.99
CA GLY A 109 -22.78 7.09 -6.25
C GLY A 109 -22.24 8.42 -6.78
N ASN A 110 -21.28 9.07 -6.10
CA ASN A 110 -20.66 10.33 -6.54
C ASN A 110 -19.13 10.20 -6.68
N PRO A 111 -18.61 9.82 -7.85
CA PRO A 111 -17.17 9.56 -8.06
C PRO A 111 -16.29 10.78 -7.77
N SER A 112 -16.73 11.97 -8.16
CA SER A 112 -16.00 13.22 -7.93
C SER A 112 -15.90 13.56 -6.44
N ALA A 113 -17.01 13.41 -5.70
CA ALA A 113 -17.01 13.64 -4.25
C ALA A 113 -16.16 12.59 -3.51
N ARG A 114 -16.20 11.31 -3.93
CA ARG A 114 -15.34 10.25 -3.38
C ARG A 114 -13.87 10.55 -3.60
N GLN A 115 -13.49 10.95 -4.81
CA GLN A 115 -12.12 11.32 -5.13
C GLN A 115 -11.65 12.49 -4.25
N LYS A 116 -12.45 13.57 -4.17
CA LYS A 116 -12.11 14.74 -3.34
C LYS A 116 -11.93 14.36 -1.86
N TRP A 117 -12.81 13.51 -1.34
CA TRP A 117 -12.71 13.00 0.03
C TRP A 117 -11.43 12.19 0.23
N ALA A 118 -11.14 11.24 -0.66
CA ALA A 118 -9.97 10.38 -0.57
C ALA A 118 -8.65 11.16 -0.63
N THR A 119 -8.55 12.13 -1.53
CA THR A 119 -7.41 13.06 -1.58
C THR A 119 -7.26 13.83 -0.26
N GLY A 120 -8.37 14.30 0.32
CA GLY A 120 -8.37 14.95 1.62
C GLY A 120 -7.88 14.04 2.75
N VAL A 121 -8.29 12.76 2.75
CA VAL A 121 -7.81 11.77 3.72
C VAL A 121 -6.30 11.53 3.57
N LEU A 122 -5.78 11.40 2.35
CA LEU A 122 -4.35 11.24 2.10
C LEU A 122 -3.51 12.44 2.59
N ILE A 123 -4.01 13.66 2.39
CA ILE A 123 -3.38 14.88 2.93
C ILE A 123 -3.32 14.85 4.46
N ARG A 124 -4.42 14.44 5.12
CA ARG A 124 -4.44 14.24 6.57
C ARG A 124 -3.52 13.11 7.00
N ALA A 125 -3.44 12.04 6.23
CA ALA A 125 -2.56 10.90 6.49
C ALA A 125 -1.07 11.26 6.41
N ALA A 126 -0.68 12.16 5.49
CA ALA A 126 0.68 12.70 5.45
C ALA A 126 1.02 13.45 6.76
N ARG A 127 0.15 14.37 7.19
CA ARG A 127 0.32 15.16 8.42
C ARG A 127 0.30 14.28 9.67
N ALA A 128 -0.62 13.34 9.75
CA ALA A 128 -0.69 12.36 10.82
C ALA A 128 0.58 11.51 10.88
N SER A 129 1.10 11.05 9.74
CA SER A 129 2.35 10.29 9.67
C SER A 129 3.52 11.08 10.25
N LYS A 130 3.62 12.40 9.94
CA LYS A 130 4.61 13.29 10.57
C LYS A 130 4.40 13.42 12.07
N ASN A 131 3.18 13.66 12.53
CA ASN A 131 2.88 13.83 13.96
C ASN A 131 3.15 12.56 14.77
N LEU A 132 3.00 11.38 14.15
CA LEU A 132 3.33 10.07 14.70
C LEU A 132 4.83 9.72 14.56
N GLY A 133 5.65 10.57 13.95
CA GLY A 133 7.08 10.32 13.74
C GLY A 133 7.39 9.22 12.71
N LEU A 134 6.46 8.90 11.81
CA LEU A 134 6.58 7.84 10.81
C LEU A 134 7.31 8.35 9.57
N ALA A 135 8.29 7.59 9.06
CA ALA A 135 9.08 7.97 7.90
C ALA A 135 8.41 7.66 6.55
N ALA A 136 7.44 6.74 6.53
CA ALA A 136 6.81 6.24 5.32
C ALA A 136 5.31 5.94 5.52
N HIS A 137 4.56 6.00 4.43
CA HIS A 137 3.13 5.76 4.38
C HIS A 137 2.80 4.85 3.20
N ALA A 138 2.05 3.78 3.43
CA ALA A 138 1.66 2.82 2.40
C ALA A 138 0.37 3.24 1.68
N THR A 139 0.30 3.05 0.36
CA THR A 139 -0.92 3.35 -0.40
C THR A 139 -1.00 2.57 -1.73
N PHE A 140 -2.17 2.61 -2.36
CA PHE A 140 -2.37 2.17 -3.75
C PHE A 140 -2.49 3.37 -4.68
N SER A 141 -2.08 3.20 -5.94
CA SER A 141 -2.10 4.30 -6.92
C SER A 141 -3.45 4.49 -7.61
N ARG A 142 -4.31 3.47 -7.56
CA ARG A 142 -5.40 3.19 -8.49
C ARG A 142 -4.91 3.15 -9.95
N ALA A 143 -5.88 3.07 -10.87
CA ALA A 143 -5.67 2.92 -12.28
C ALA A 143 -6.72 3.64 -13.14
N LEU A 144 -6.24 4.34 -14.16
CA LEU A 144 -6.97 4.84 -15.32
C LEU A 144 -6.66 4.03 -16.58
N ALA A 145 -5.45 3.45 -16.69
CA ALA A 145 -5.05 2.65 -17.85
C ALA A 145 -5.27 1.14 -17.68
N CYS A 146 -5.40 0.61 -16.45
CA CYS A 146 -5.53 -0.82 -16.18
C CYS A 146 -6.64 -1.55 -16.97
N PRO A 147 -7.86 -1.00 -17.18
CA PRO A 147 -8.87 -1.65 -18.03
C PRO A 147 -8.38 -1.93 -19.45
N TYR A 148 -7.40 -1.15 -19.88
CA TYR A 148 -6.78 -1.21 -21.20
C TYR A 148 -5.40 -1.87 -21.14
N ARG A 149 -5.12 -2.77 -20.18
CA ARG A 149 -3.81 -3.44 -20.09
C ARG A 149 -3.43 -4.19 -21.37
N TYR A 150 -4.41 -4.79 -22.03
CA TYR A 150 -4.25 -5.45 -23.32
C TYR A 150 -4.56 -4.50 -24.49
N SER A 151 -3.77 -4.60 -25.56
CA SER A 151 -3.88 -3.70 -26.73
C SER A 151 -4.88 -4.21 -27.77
N TRP A 152 -5.89 -4.94 -27.32
CA TRP A 152 -6.94 -5.49 -28.17
C TRP A 152 -8.34 -5.14 -27.63
N PRO A 153 -9.23 -4.52 -28.44
CA PRO A 153 -8.94 -3.94 -29.76
C PRO A 153 -7.85 -2.86 -29.67
N GLN A 154 -7.26 -2.50 -30.82
CA GLN A 154 -6.19 -1.50 -30.86
C GLN A 154 -6.60 -0.24 -30.10
N ARG A 155 -5.74 0.20 -29.18
CA ARG A 155 -6.01 1.40 -28.40
C ARG A 155 -5.76 2.63 -29.28
N PRO A 156 -6.53 3.72 -29.09
CA PRO A 156 -6.16 5.02 -29.62
C PRO A 156 -4.72 5.37 -29.29
N GLN A 157 -4.04 6.02 -30.22
CA GLN A 157 -2.69 6.53 -30.03
C GLN A 157 -2.65 7.43 -28.77
N ASN A 158 -1.57 7.32 -27.99
CA ASN A 158 -1.34 8.09 -26.77
C ASN A 158 -2.32 7.86 -25.60
N MET A 159 -3.28 6.92 -25.69
CA MET A 159 -4.23 6.63 -24.59
C MET A 159 -3.53 6.36 -23.25
N VAL A 160 -2.46 5.55 -23.27
CA VAL A 160 -1.68 5.24 -22.04
C VAL A 160 -0.94 6.48 -21.54
N GLU A 161 -0.45 7.33 -22.42
CA GLU A 161 0.24 8.56 -22.02
C GLU A 161 -0.72 9.54 -21.36
N ILE A 162 -1.89 9.77 -21.96
CA ILE A 162 -2.96 10.60 -21.39
C ILE A 162 -3.39 10.07 -20.02
N ALA A 163 -3.56 8.76 -19.88
CA ALA A 163 -3.93 8.15 -18.60
C ALA A 163 -2.88 8.43 -17.51
N PHE A 164 -1.58 8.34 -17.82
CA PHE A 164 -0.51 8.64 -16.86
C PHE A 164 -0.35 10.14 -16.58
N ILE A 165 -0.61 11.02 -17.55
CA ILE A 165 -0.66 12.48 -17.33
C ILE A 165 -1.76 12.80 -16.31
N GLU A 166 -2.98 12.31 -16.54
CA GLU A 166 -4.11 12.52 -15.63
C GLU A 166 -3.87 11.88 -14.26
N HIS A 167 -3.29 10.68 -14.23
CA HIS A 167 -2.91 9.99 -12.99
C HIS A 167 -1.90 10.83 -12.19
N SER A 168 -0.84 11.34 -12.84
CA SER A 168 0.15 12.21 -12.19
C SER A 168 -0.44 13.54 -11.74
N ALA A 169 -1.36 14.14 -12.49
CA ALA A 169 -2.01 15.40 -12.12
C ALA A 169 -2.81 15.26 -10.82
N ARG A 170 -3.40 14.08 -10.57
CA ARG A 170 -4.12 13.76 -9.34
C ARG A 170 -3.19 13.49 -8.16
N TRP A 171 -2.09 12.78 -8.40
CA TRP A 171 -1.16 12.37 -7.34
C TRP A 171 -0.14 13.44 -6.95
N LYS A 172 0.29 14.30 -7.89
CA LYS A 172 1.33 15.31 -7.63
C LYS A 172 1.01 16.22 -6.43
N PRO A 173 -0.20 16.81 -6.30
CA PRO A 173 -0.53 17.62 -5.12
C PRO A 173 -0.49 16.84 -3.79
N ILE A 174 -0.80 15.53 -3.81
CA ILE A 174 -0.69 14.68 -2.63
C ILE A 174 0.79 14.46 -2.28
N LEU A 175 1.60 14.14 -3.30
CA LEU A 175 3.03 13.94 -3.15
C LEU A 175 3.75 15.19 -2.64
N ASP A 176 3.34 16.39 -3.10
CA ASP A 176 3.86 17.67 -2.62
C ASP A 176 3.61 17.84 -1.11
N VAL A 177 2.42 17.50 -0.61
CA VAL A 177 2.14 17.52 0.84
C VAL A 177 2.98 16.50 1.59
N PHE A 178 3.15 15.29 1.08
CA PHE A 178 4.06 14.30 1.65
C PHE A 178 5.50 14.84 1.73
N ASP A 179 5.90 15.68 0.77
CA ASP A 179 7.20 16.30 0.74
C ASP A 179 7.39 17.37 1.80
N GLU A 180 6.41 18.26 1.95
CA GLU A 180 6.36 19.30 2.99
C GLU A 180 6.52 18.70 4.39
N VAL A 181 5.94 17.51 4.63
CA VAL A 181 5.97 16.86 5.93
C VAL A 181 7.14 15.88 6.12
N GLY A 182 7.93 15.64 5.06
CA GLY A 182 9.12 14.80 5.15
C GLY A 182 8.87 13.29 5.08
N VAL A 183 7.69 12.83 4.64
CA VAL A 183 7.25 11.42 4.69
C VAL A 183 7.24 10.81 3.29
N HIS A 184 7.75 9.58 3.13
CA HIS A 184 7.71 8.87 1.85
C HIS A 184 6.33 8.27 1.56
N CYS A 185 5.74 8.58 0.40
CA CYS A 185 4.51 7.95 -0.07
C CYS A 185 4.88 6.69 -0.87
N CYS A 186 4.52 5.52 -0.33
CA CYS A 186 4.99 4.23 -0.82
C CYS A 186 3.85 3.48 -1.51
N PHE A 187 3.91 3.42 -2.84
CA PHE A 187 2.93 2.72 -3.65
C PHE A 187 3.19 1.21 -3.60
N GLU A 188 2.20 0.41 -3.21
CA GLU A 188 2.24 -1.05 -3.36
C GLU A 188 2.00 -1.39 -4.84
N LEU A 189 3.04 -1.86 -5.51
CA LEU A 189 2.95 -2.29 -6.91
C LEU A 189 2.12 -3.58 -6.95
N HIS A 190 0.90 -3.48 -7.49
CA HIS A 190 -0.12 -4.51 -7.35
C HIS A 190 -0.92 -4.71 -8.65
N PRO A 191 -1.32 -5.95 -9.00
CA PRO A 191 -2.21 -6.22 -10.13
C PRO A 191 -3.53 -5.44 -10.02
N GLY A 192 -3.92 -4.70 -11.05
CA GLY A 192 -5.12 -3.86 -10.98
C GLY A 192 -4.83 -2.38 -10.74
N GLU A 193 -3.59 -2.03 -10.38
CA GLU A 193 -3.09 -0.66 -10.32
C GLU A 193 -2.46 -0.24 -11.66
N ASP A 194 -2.39 1.06 -11.95
CA ASP A 194 -1.60 1.54 -13.09
C ASP A 194 -0.11 1.35 -12.80
N VAL A 195 0.30 1.54 -11.54
CA VAL A 195 1.64 1.28 -11.03
C VAL A 195 1.69 -0.15 -10.47
N HIS A 196 2.04 -1.12 -11.31
CA HIS A 196 1.93 -2.55 -10.99
C HIS A 196 3.22 -3.35 -11.20
N ASP A 197 4.24 -2.75 -11.80
CA ASP A 197 5.57 -3.33 -12.02
C ASP A 197 6.61 -2.20 -12.17
N GLY A 198 7.87 -2.55 -12.44
CA GLY A 198 8.96 -1.56 -12.58
C GLY A 198 8.75 -0.62 -13.77
N ALA A 199 8.34 -1.15 -14.93
CA ALA A 199 8.16 -0.34 -16.14
C ALA A 199 7.03 0.69 -15.99
N SER A 200 5.92 0.29 -15.35
CA SER A 200 4.82 1.20 -15.03
C SER A 200 5.18 2.18 -13.92
N PHE A 201 5.97 1.77 -12.92
CA PHE A 201 6.51 2.68 -11.92
C PHE A 201 7.42 3.74 -12.55
N ASP A 202 8.31 3.39 -13.47
CA ASP A 202 9.17 4.35 -14.19
C ASP A 202 8.34 5.33 -15.03
N ARG A 203 7.25 4.87 -15.65
CA ARG A 203 6.32 5.73 -16.37
C ARG A 203 5.63 6.72 -15.42
N PHE A 204 5.12 6.26 -14.27
CA PHE A 204 4.53 7.13 -13.26
C PHE A 204 5.56 8.12 -12.72
N LEU A 205 6.76 7.65 -12.39
CA LEU A 205 7.82 8.47 -11.83
C LEU A 205 8.23 9.60 -12.79
N ARG A 206 8.34 9.33 -14.10
CA ARG A 206 8.54 10.38 -15.11
C ARG A 206 7.36 11.36 -15.17
N ALA A 207 6.13 10.88 -15.09
CA ALA A 207 4.94 11.72 -15.15
C ALA A 207 4.82 12.67 -13.94
N VAL A 208 5.29 12.24 -12.76
CA VAL A 208 5.43 13.11 -11.58
C VAL A 208 6.78 13.83 -11.49
N ASP A 209 7.54 13.91 -12.57
CA ASP A 209 8.83 14.62 -12.64
C ASP A 209 9.86 14.13 -11.61
N GLY A 210 9.98 12.82 -11.47
CA GLY A 210 10.95 12.19 -10.58
C GLY A 210 10.67 12.36 -9.08
N HIS A 211 9.48 12.85 -8.71
CA HIS A 211 9.13 13.30 -7.36
C HIS A 211 9.72 12.39 -6.26
N ARG A 212 10.55 12.97 -5.37
CA ARG A 212 11.35 12.21 -4.40
C ARG A 212 10.51 11.43 -3.37
N ARG A 213 9.26 11.85 -3.15
CA ARG A 213 8.31 11.14 -2.27
C ARG A 213 7.52 10.03 -2.95
N ALA A 214 7.63 9.87 -4.27
CA ALA A 214 7.10 8.69 -4.96
C ALA A 214 8.07 7.52 -4.72
N CYS A 215 7.71 6.70 -3.73
CA CYS A 215 8.48 5.55 -3.27
C CYS A 215 7.68 4.26 -3.46
N ILE A 216 8.33 3.13 -3.21
CA ILE A 216 7.79 1.80 -3.42
C ILE A 216 7.53 1.12 -2.08
N LEU A 217 6.35 0.54 -1.96
CA LEU A 217 6.10 -0.58 -1.07
C LEU A 217 6.35 -1.86 -1.89
N TYR A 218 7.42 -2.56 -1.54
CA TYR A 218 7.84 -3.77 -2.22
C TYR A 218 7.03 -4.96 -1.69
N HIS A 219 6.38 -5.67 -2.62
CA HIS A 219 5.55 -6.82 -2.32
C HIS A 219 5.89 -7.97 -3.30
N PRO A 220 6.71 -8.95 -2.91
CA PRO A 220 7.19 -9.96 -3.85
C PRO A 220 6.10 -10.94 -4.32
N GLY A 221 5.05 -11.19 -3.52
CA GLY A 221 3.98 -12.12 -3.93
C GLY A 221 3.27 -11.69 -5.23
N HIS A 222 2.96 -10.40 -5.40
CA HIS A 222 2.46 -9.84 -6.65
C HIS A 222 3.43 -10.07 -7.82
N PHE A 223 4.72 -9.89 -7.57
CA PHE A 223 5.75 -10.08 -8.60
C PHE A 223 5.86 -11.53 -9.02
N VAL A 224 5.74 -12.50 -8.09
CA VAL A 224 5.63 -13.93 -8.43
C VAL A 224 4.43 -14.17 -9.35
N LEU A 225 3.26 -13.62 -9.01
CA LEU A 225 2.03 -13.79 -9.83
C LEU A 225 2.13 -13.10 -11.20
N GLN A 226 2.86 -11.98 -11.29
CA GLN A 226 3.11 -11.25 -12.53
C GLN A 226 4.31 -11.77 -13.32
N GLN A 227 5.03 -12.78 -12.80
CA GLN A 227 6.28 -13.29 -13.38
C GLN A 227 7.37 -12.21 -13.53
N VAL A 228 7.40 -11.26 -12.59
CA VAL A 228 8.45 -10.25 -12.46
C VAL A 228 9.61 -10.84 -11.66
N GLY A 229 10.84 -10.63 -12.13
CA GLY A 229 12.07 -11.02 -11.43
C GLY A 229 12.27 -10.19 -10.15
N TYR A 230 11.58 -10.58 -9.07
CA TYR A 230 11.54 -9.82 -7.83
C TYR A 230 12.90 -9.59 -7.14
N PRO A 231 13.92 -10.47 -7.22
CA PRO A 231 15.25 -10.15 -6.68
C PRO A 231 15.93 -9.03 -7.47
N SER A 232 15.91 -9.14 -8.81
CA SER A 232 16.46 -8.12 -9.71
C SER A 232 15.69 -6.80 -9.62
N PHE A 233 14.41 -6.84 -9.26
CA PHE A 233 13.65 -5.64 -8.97
C PHE A 233 14.27 -4.84 -7.81
N LEU A 234 14.71 -5.52 -6.73
CA LEU A 234 15.40 -4.84 -5.62
C LEU A 234 16.75 -4.26 -6.09
N ASP A 235 17.51 -4.98 -6.91
CA ASP A 235 18.78 -4.47 -7.45
C ASP A 235 18.57 -3.13 -8.19
N ILE A 236 17.45 -2.99 -8.91
CA ILE A 236 17.11 -1.77 -9.68
C ILE A 236 16.53 -0.66 -8.79
N TYR A 237 15.62 -0.99 -7.87
CA TYR A 237 14.75 -0.01 -7.22
C TYR A 237 14.97 0.18 -5.70
N HIS A 238 15.96 -0.48 -5.09
CA HIS A 238 16.18 -0.45 -3.63
C HIS A 238 16.22 0.97 -3.03
N GLU A 239 16.78 1.95 -3.73
CA GLU A 239 16.81 3.35 -3.26
C GLU A 239 15.41 3.95 -3.02
N ARG A 240 14.39 3.47 -3.75
CA ARG A 240 13.00 3.92 -3.64
C ARG A 240 12.13 2.98 -2.82
N VAL A 241 12.60 1.79 -2.46
CA VAL A 241 11.89 0.88 -1.54
C VAL A 241 12.00 1.44 -0.12
N LYS A 242 10.86 1.77 0.49
CA LYS A 242 10.80 2.30 1.87
C LYS A 242 9.87 1.50 2.79
N ILE A 243 9.08 0.61 2.22
CA ILE A 243 8.25 -0.36 2.94
C ILE A 243 8.38 -1.71 2.23
N VAL A 244 8.42 -2.79 3.02
CA VAL A 244 8.37 -4.16 2.51
C VAL A 244 7.18 -4.86 3.14
N HIS A 245 6.28 -5.37 2.31
CA HIS A 245 5.26 -6.32 2.74
C HIS A 245 5.67 -7.71 2.28
N VAL A 246 5.71 -8.66 3.20
CA VAL A 246 6.03 -10.05 2.88
C VAL A 246 4.76 -10.89 2.95
N LYS A 247 4.00 -10.91 1.85
CA LYS A 247 2.90 -11.89 1.66
C LYS A 247 3.36 -12.96 0.68
N ASP A 248 3.10 -14.21 1.05
CA ASP A 248 3.53 -15.35 0.26
C ASP A 248 2.61 -15.57 -0.95
N ALA A 249 3.18 -16.08 -2.05
CA ALA A 249 2.43 -16.45 -3.24
C ALA A 249 3.16 -17.57 -3.99
N GLU A 250 2.39 -18.51 -4.53
CA GLU A 250 2.90 -19.58 -5.39
C GLU A 250 2.19 -19.51 -6.74
N PHE A 251 2.97 -19.49 -7.83
CA PHE A 251 2.42 -19.58 -9.18
C PHE A 251 2.41 -21.03 -9.64
N LEU A 252 1.21 -21.61 -9.74
CA LEU A 252 0.98 -23.00 -10.16
C LEU A 252 0.33 -23.04 -11.56
N PRO A 253 1.11 -23.01 -12.66
CA PRO A 253 0.55 -23.03 -14.00
C PRO A 253 -0.05 -24.40 -14.32
N SER A 254 -1.13 -24.40 -15.10
CA SER A 254 -1.67 -25.60 -15.73
C SER A 254 -2.15 -25.28 -17.14
N GLY A 255 -2.46 -26.32 -17.94
CA GLY A 255 -3.09 -26.12 -19.25
C GLY A 255 -4.46 -25.42 -19.20
N ARG A 256 -5.06 -25.24 -18.01
CA ARG A 256 -6.34 -24.57 -17.81
C ARG A 256 -6.22 -23.16 -17.23
N GLN A 257 -5.13 -22.85 -16.55
CA GLN A 257 -5.00 -21.63 -15.76
C GLN A 257 -3.57 -21.08 -15.85
N GLY A 258 -3.46 -19.82 -16.27
CA GLY A 258 -2.23 -19.03 -16.25
C GLY A 258 -2.32 -17.86 -15.27
N VAL A 259 -1.50 -16.83 -15.49
CA VAL A 259 -1.33 -15.67 -14.59
C VAL A 259 -2.62 -14.87 -14.30
N TYR A 260 -3.66 -15.03 -15.13
CA TYR A 260 -4.96 -14.36 -14.94
C TYR A 260 -5.98 -15.16 -14.13
N GLY A 261 -5.62 -16.35 -13.66
CA GLY A 261 -6.46 -17.12 -12.75
C GLY A 261 -7.73 -17.72 -13.36
N GLY A 262 -7.99 -17.54 -14.67
CA GLY A 262 -9.15 -18.13 -15.35
C GLY A 262 -10.50 -17.53 -14.93
N THR A 263 -10.52 -16.30 -14.39
CA THR A 263 -11.72 -15.58 -13.88
C THR A 263 -12.59 -16.35 -12.88
N GLY A 264 -12.10 -17.49 -12.37
CA GLY A 264 -12.83 -18.41 -11.51
C GLY A 264 -12.74 -18.02 -10.05
N ARG A 265 -12.60 -19.01 -9.14
CA ARG A 265 -12.25 -18.71 -7.74
C ARG A 265 -11.13 -17.66 -7.75
N PRO A 266 -11.19 -16.62 -6.89
CA PRO A 266 -10.10 -15.66 -6.78
C PRO A 266 -8.81 -16.45 -6.86
N ILE A 267 -7.85 -16.05 -7.72
CA ILE A 267 -6.47 -16.56 -7.61
C ILE A 267 -6.25 -16.60 -6.11
N PRO A 268 -5.98 -17.76 -5.52
CA PRO A 268 -5.83 -17.78 -4.10
C PRO A 268 -4.60 -16.92 -3.78
N CYS A 269 -4.84 -15.64 -3.52
CA CYS A 269 -4.48 -15.05 -2.26
C CYS A 269 -5.25 -15.79 -1.15
N SER A 270 -5.33 -17.14 -1.20
CA SER A 270 -5.38 -17.91 0.01
C SER A 270 -4.01 -17.68 0.58
N TRP A 271 -4.01 -16.90 1.64
CA TRP A 271 -2.96 -16.74 2.63
C TRP A 271 -2.58 -18.11 3.21
N SER A 272 -2.06 -19.03 2.38
CA SER A 272 -1.46 -20.26 2.85
C SER A 272 -0.03 -19.92 3.17
N TRP A 273 0.24 -19.80 4.47
CA TRP A 273 1.54 -19.54 5.05
C TRP A 273 2.53 -20.65 4.67
N SER A 274 3.27 -20.49 3.57
CA SER A 274 4.44 -21.33 3.31
C SER A 274 5.69 -20.61 3.84
N SER A 275 6.40 -21.26 4.76
CA SER A 275 7.59 -20.68 5.40
C SER A 275 8.85 -20.70 4.52
N ARG A 276 8.76 -21.18 3.26
CA ARG A 276 9.92 -21.35 2.37
C ARG A 276 10.32 -20.06 1.67
N LEU A 277 9.34 -19.35 1.12
CA LEU A 277 9.55 -18.12 0.37
C LEU A 277 9.89 -16.96 1.31
N GLN A 278 9.21 -16.84 2.46
CA GLN A 278 9.51 -15.83 3.49
C GLN A 278 10.98 -15.82 3.94
N ARG A 279 11.61 -16.99 4.09
CA ARG A 279 13.02 -17.07 4.51
C ARG A 279 13.99 -16.58 3.43
N HIS A 280 13.80 -16.97 2.18
CA HIS A 280 14.63 -16.47 1.08
C HIS A 280 14.43 -14.96 0.87
N PHE A 281 13.17 -14.50 0.89
CA PHE A 281 12.86 -13.07 0.81
C PHE A 281 13.51 -12.26 1.93
N TYR A 282 13.49 -12.80 3.15
CA TYR A 282 14.06 -12.12 4.30
C TYR A 282 15.58 -11.94 4.16
N GLU A 283 16.29 -12.95 3.67
CA GLU A 283 17.72 -12.83 3.38
C GLU A 283 18.00 -11.88 2.21
N ASP A 284 17.20 -11.92 1.14
CA ASP A 284 17.37 -11.01 0.00
C ASP A 284 17.13 -9.55 0.37
N CYS A 285 16.13 -9.26 1.21
CA CYS A 285 15.84 -7.90 1.67
C CYS A 285 16.93 -7.38 2.60
N LYS A 286 17.41 -8.20 3.56
CA LYS A 286 18.48 -7.78 4.50
C LYS A 286 19.74 -7.27 3.82
N VAL A 287 20.07 -7.83 2.66
CA VAL A 287 21.29 -7.49 1.93
C VAL A 287 21.12 -6.22 1.10
N ARG A 288 19.89 -5.91 0.67
CA ARG A 288 19.63 -4.90 -0.37
C ARG A 288 18.80 -3.69 0.08
N VAL A 289 18.08 -3.78 1.19
CA VAL A 289 17.12 -2.77 1.70
C VAL A 289 17.35 -2.51 3.18
#